data_AF-A0A5C1NJQ7-F1
#
_entry.id   AF-A0A5C1NJQ7-F1
#
_cell.length_a   1.000
_cell.length_b   1.000
_cell.length_c   1.000
_cell.angle_alpha   90.00
_cell.angle_beta   90.00
_cell.angle_gamma   90.00
#
_symmetry.space_group_name_H-M   'P 1'
#
loop_
_entity.id
_entity.type
_entity.pdbx_description
1 polymer ?
#
loop_
_entity_poly.entity_id
_entity_poly.type
_entity_poly.pdbx_seq_one_letter_code
_entity_poly.pdbx_strand_id
1 'polypeptide(L)'
;MPPSTPFPTTWARPCPDYWIVKALSWHDGHVRVDIFYRDMSPRKKAWVDLLGTVFLLLPVMIFTIAASLGYVAKSWAIFEGSPDAGGIHGVFLLKTLIPLFAGLMIVQGLVEILRNALIISGRLDPSTKDHDAADEERL
;
A
#
# COMPACT_ATOMS: atom_id res chain seq x y z
N MET A 1 39.43 -1.20 -49.99
CA MET A 1 39.98 -0.46 -48.83
C MET A 1 40.30 0.95 -49.30
N PRO A 2 39.93 2.04 -48.60
CA PRO A 2 39.64 2.17 -47.17
C PRO A 2 38.15 2.43 -46.81
N PRO A 3 37.79 2.48 -45.51
CA PRO A 3 36.44 2.22 -44.97
C PRO A 3 35.77 3.42 -44.26
N SER A 4 34.57 3.15 -43.70
CA SER A 4 33.85 3.89 -42.63
C SER A 4 33.16 5.21 -43.05
N THR A 5 31.84 5.30 -43.18
CA THR A 5 30.73 5.43 -42.19
C THR A 5 29.54 6.03 -43.00
N PRO A 6 28.23 6.01 -42.60
CA PRO A 6 27.72 6.29 -41.24
C PRO A 6 26.54 5.42 -40.81
N PHE A 7 26.69 4.72 -39.68
CA PHE A 7 25.51 4.34 -38.91
C PHE A 7 24.96 5.61 -38.22
N PRO A 8 23.69 5.97 -38.43
CA PRO A 8 23.09 7.12 -37.75
C PRO A 8 22.91 6.83 -36.26
N THR A 9 23.36 7.78 -35.45
CA THR A 9 23.30 7.83 -33.98
C THR A 9 21.89 8.16 -33.45
N THR A 10 20.85 7.43 -33.88
CA THR A 10 19.45 7.77 -33.55
C THR A 10 18.86 7.09 -32.32
N TRP A 11 19.64 6.33 -31.53
CA TRP A 11 19.14 5.61 -30.34
C TRP A 11 18.97 6.47 -29.07
N ALA A 12 19.12 7.80 -29.18
CA ALA A 12 18.93 8.74 -28.08
C ALA A 12 17.75 9.70 -28.34
N ARG A 13 16.65 9.20 -28.89
CA ARG A 13 15.37 9.93 -28.82
C ARG A 13 14.52 9.32 -27.71
N PRO A 14 14.20 10.06 -26.62
CA PRO A 14 13.15 9.64 -25.71
C PRO A 14 11.84 9.57 -26.50
N CYS A 15 11.25 8.38 -26.58
CA CYS A 15 10.00 8.17 -27.31
C CYS A 15 8.89 9.06 -26.71
N PRO A 16 8.02 9.69 -27.52
CA PRO A 16 6.87 10.48 -27.05
C PRO A 16 5.79 9.69 -26.29
N ASP A 17 5.99 8.39 -26.07
CA ASP A 17 4.91 7.48 -25.70
C ASP A 17 4.86 7.23 -24.18
N TYR A 18 5.86 7.69 -23.43
CA TYR A 18 5.84 7.61 -21.97
C TYR A 18 4.77 8.51 -21.35
N TRP A 19 4.22 9.47 -22.10
CA TRP A 19 3.12 10.34 -21.62
C TRP A 19 1.84 9.55 -21.38
N ILE A 20 1.58 8.49 -22.15
CA ILE A 20 0.39 7.65 -21.96
C ILE A 20 0.53 6.80 -20.68
N VAL A 21 1.73 6.25 -20.44
CA VAL A 21 2.03 5.47 -19.23
C VAL A 21 2.07 6.38 -17.99
N LYS A 22 2.67 7.57 -18.11
CA LYS A 22 2.72 8.57 -17.03
C LYS A 22 1.32 9.11 -16.74
N ALA A 23 0.50 9.42 -17.75
CA ALA A 23 -0.89 9.87 -17.59
C ALA A 23 -1.78 8.82 -16.89
N LEU A 24 -1.53 7.52 -17.12
CA LEU A 24 -2.26 6.45 -16.45
C LEU A 24 -1.94 6.37 -14.95
N SER A 25 -0.76 6.83 -14.51
CA SER A 25 -0.31 6.79 -13.11
C SER A 25 -0.79 7.98 -12.26
N TRP A 26 -1.32 9.06 -12.85
CA TRP A 26 -1.74 10.26 -12.09
C TRP A 26 -3.12 10.14 -11.43
N HIS A 27 -3.82 9.02 -11.64
CA HIS A 27 -5.14 8.76 -11.09
C HIS A 27 -5.15 7.75 -9.94
N ASP A 28 -4.00 7.48 -9.33
CA ASP A 28 -3.98 6.89 -7.99
C ASP A 28 -4.29 7.96 -6.94
N GLY A 29 -5.51 8.51 -7.06
CA GLY A 29 -6.27 9.06 -5.96
C GLY A 29 -6.64 7.92 -5.03
N HIS A 30 -5.62 7.31 -4.41
CA HIS A 30 -5.79 6.48 -3.26
C HIS A 30 -6.46 7.37 -2.22
N VAL A 31 -7.76 7.16 -2.05
CA VAL A 31 -8.69 7.97 -1.25
C VAL A 31 -8.21 8.01 0.20
N ARG A 32 -7.24 8.87 0.48
CA ARG A 32 -6.76 9.23 1.80
C ARG A 32 -6.33 10.68 1.75
N VAL A 33 -7.25 11.57 2.09
CA VAL A 33 -6.89 12.82 2.77
C VAL A 33 -5.98 13.77 1.95
N ASP A 34 -5.71 13.51 0.66
CA ASP A 34 -4.82 14.30 -0.21
C ASP A 34 -5.23 15.79 -0.33
N ILE A 35 -6.51 16.07 -0.10
CA ILE A 35 -7.05 17.45 -0.06
C ILE A 35 -6.87 18.13 1.30
N PHE A 36 -6.65 17.39 2.39
CA PHE A 36 -6.47 17.92 3.75
C PHE A 36 -5.01 18.20 4.10
N TYR A 37 -4.03 17.62 3.39
CA TYR A 37 -2.60 17.78 3.70
C TYR A 37 -1.92 18.97 3.03
N ARG A 38 -2.53 19.60 2.00
CA ARG A 38 -1.85 20.67 1.23
C ARG A 38 -1.50 21.91 2.06
N ASP A 39 -2.21 22.17 3.17
CA ASP A 39 -2.01 23.36 4.00
C ASP A 39 -1.74 23.05 5.50
N MET A 40 -1.50 21.78 5.88
CA MET A 40 -1.34 21.40 7.29
C MET A 40 0.13 21.23 7.71
N SER A 41 0.47 21.80 8.88
CA SER A 41 1.79 21.65 9.50
C SER A 41 2.09 20.17 9.82
N PRO A 42 3.37 19.75 9.81
CA PRO A 42 3.77 18.34 10.00
C PRO A 42 3.21 17.71 11.29
N ARG A 43 3.05 18.50 12.34
CA ARG A 43 2.46 18.06 13.61
C ARG A 43 0.96 17.81 13.51
N LYS A 44 0.21 18.65 12.78
CA LYS A 44 -1.23 18.44 12.56
C LYS A 44 -1.47 17.21 11.69
N LYS A 45 -0.63 17.01 10.66
CA LYS A 45 -0.62 15.80 9.82
C LYS A 45 -0.45 14.53 10.67
N ALA A 46 0.56 14.49 11.55
CA ALA A 46 0.78 13.34 12.44
C ALA A 46 -0.42 13.05 13.37
N TRP A 47 -1.11 14.08 13.87
CA TRP A 47 -2.31 13.90 14.69
C TRP A 47 -3.50 13.33 13.90
N VAL A 48 -3.71 13.81 12.66
CA VAL A 48 -4.77 13.31 11.77
C VAL A 48 -4.48 11.86 11.38
N ASP A 49 -3.23 11.52 11.06
CA ASP A 49 -2.83 10.14 10.73
C ASP A 49 -3.02 9.18 11.91
N LEU A 50 -2.65 9.62 13.12
CA LEU A 50 -2.85 8.86 14.34
C LEU A 50 -4.35 8.62 14.60
N LEU A 51 -5.16 9.67 14.58
CA LEU A 51 -6.61 9.58 14.81
C LEU A 51 -7.31 8.76 13.72
N GLY A 52 -6.96 8.96 12.46
CA GLY A 52 -7.50 8.20 11.33
C GLY A 52 -7.17 6.71 11.45
N THR A 53 -5.94 6.37 11.82
CA THR A 53 -5.55 4.96 11.99
C THR A 53 -6.29 4.31 13.18
N VAL A 54 -6.46 5.04 14.28
CA VAL A 54 -7.12 4.50 15.49
C VAL A 54 -8.64 4.42 15.33
N PHE A 55 -9.29 5.45 14.80
CA PHE A 55 -10.76 5.54 14.74
C PHE A 55 -11.37 5.01 13.44
N LEU A 56 -10.61 4.94 12.35
CA LEU A 56 -11.11 4.44 11.08
C LEU A 56 -10.54 3.04 10.78
N LEU A 57 -9.22 2.89 10.79
CA LEU A 57 -8.57 1.66 10.35
C LEU A 57 -8.74 0.52 11.36
N LEU A 58 -8.38 0.73 12.63
CA LEU A 58 -8.47 -0.33 13.66
C LEU A 58 -9.89 -0.92 13.79
N PRO A 59 -10.97 -0.14 13.96
CA PRO A 59 -12.30 -0.73 14.14
C PRO A 59 -12.78 -1.47 12.90
N VAL A 60 -12.47 -0.97 11.69
CA VAL A 60 -12.81 -1.67 10.43
C VAL A 60 -12.07 -2.99 10.32
N MET A 61 -10.77 -3.02 10.65
CA MET A 61 -9.98 -4.25 10.59
C MET A 61 -10.41 -5.26 11.66
N ILE A 62 -10.68 -4.82 12.89
CA ILE A 62 -11.21 -5.67 13.96
C ILE A 62 -12.57 -6.26 13.56
N PHE A 63 -13.47 -5.44 13.02
CA PHE A 63 -14.77 -5.89 12.52
C PHE A 63 -14.60 -6.92 11.40
N THR A 64 -13.67 -6.68 10.46
CA THR A 64 -13.36 -7.61 9.37
C THR A 64 -12.87 -8.95 9.90
N ILE A 65 -12.00 -8.95 10.91
CA ILE A 65 -11.54 -10.18 11.56
C ILE A 65 -12.71 -10.89 12.26
N ALA A 66 -13.51 -10.18 13.05
CA ALA A 66 -14.65 -10.76 13.76
C ALA A 66 -15.66 -11.40 12.79
N ALA A 67 -15.97 -10.73 11.68
CA ALA A 67 -16.87 -11.23 10.65
C ALA A 67 -16.28 -12.42 9.88
N SER A 68 -14.98 -12.38 9.57
CA SER A 68 -14.32 -13.45 8.81
C SER A 68 -13.99 -14.69 9.66
N LEU A 69 -13.75 -14.57 10.96
CA LEU A 69 -13.42 -15.70 11.83
C LEU A 69 -14.51 -16.78 11.82
N GLY A 70 -15.79 -16.38 11.94
CA GLY A 70 -16.91 -17.33 11.89
C GLY A 70 -17.06 -18.01 10.52
N TYR A 71 -16.73 -17.29 9.44
CA TYR A 71 -16.76 -17.82 8.08
C TYR A 71 -15.61 -18.81 7.83
N VAL A 72 -14.41 -18.46 8.27
CA VAL A 72 -13.21 -19.31 8.17
C VAL A 72 -13.37 -20.57 9.00
N ALA A 73 -13.79 -20.46 10.27
CA ALA A 73 -13.95 -21.61 11.15
C ALA A 73 -14.92 -22.66 10.59
N LYS A 74 -16.03 -22.21 9.96
CA LYS A 74 -16.99 -23.09 9.30
C LYS A 74 -16.41 -23.79 8.07
N SER A 75 -15.67 -23.07 7.22
CA SER A 75 -15.04 -23.67 6.04
C SER A 75 -13.91 -24.64 6.38
N TRP A 76 -13.20 -24.44 7.49
CA TRP A 76 -12.23 -25.42 8.01
C TRP A 76 -12.91 -26.67 8.58
N ALA A 77 -14.04 -26.53 9.27
CA ALA A 77 -14.78 -27.66 9.84
C ALA A 77 -15.34 -28.61 8.76
N ILE A 78 -15.70 -28.07 7.59
CA ILE A 78 -16.30 -28.82 6.48
C ILE A 78 -15.22 -29.29 5.48
N PHE A 79 -13.96 -28.85 5.64
CA PHE A 79 -12.89 -29.02 4.64
C PHE A 79 -13.42 -28.79 3.23
N GLU A 80 -14.04 -27.63 3.04
CA GLU A 80 -14.82 -27.28 1.86
C GLU A 80 -13.89 -27.27 0.63
N GLY A 81 -13.93 -28.35 -0.15
CA GLY A 81 -13.28 -28.49 -1.45
C GLY A 81 -14.24 -28.08 -2.57
N SER A 82 -13.70 -27.54 -3.66
CA SER A 82 -14.52 -27.24 -4.84
C SER A 82 -15.17 -28.53 -5.38
N PRO A 83 -16.49 -28.57 -5.64
CA PRO A 83 -17.16 -29.74 -6.23
C PRO A 83 -16.75 -30.02 -7.68
N ASP A 84 -16.03 -29.10 -8.31
CA ASP A 84 -15.59 -29.20 -9.70
C ASP A 84 -14.37 -30.10 -9.86
N ALA A 85 -14.36 -30.94 -10.90
CA ALA A 85 -13.33 -31.94 -11.21
C ALA A 85 -11.92 -31.38 -11.49
N GLY A 86 -11.74 -30.06 -11.43
CA GLY A 86 -10.46 -29.34 -11.50
C GLY A 86 -10.36 -28.10 -10.60
N GLY A 87 -11.26 -27.98 -9.60
CA GLY A 87 -11.33 -26.79 -8.75
C GLY A 87 -10.23 -26.73 -7.68
N ILE A 88 -9.93 -25.52 -7.19
CA ILE A 88 -8.92 -25.30 -6.15
C ILE A 88 -9.41 -25.98 -4.86
N HIS A 89 -8.78 -27.11 -4.50
CA HIS A 89 -9.10 -27.89 -3.30
C HIS A 89 -8.85 -27.14 -1.97
N GLY A 90 -8.31 -25.92 -2.03
CA GLY A 90 -7.92 -25.08 -0.90
C GLY A 90 -8.74 -23.80 -0.73
N VAL A 91 -10.04 -23.82 -1.04
CA VAL A 91 -10.90 -22.61 -0.90
C VAL A 91 -10.88 -22.08 0.55
N PHE A 92 -10.76 -22.97 1.55
CA PHE A 92 -10.59 -22.58 2.95
C PHE A 92 -9.32 -21.75 3.19
N LEU A 93 -8.24 -21.99 2.43
CA LEU A 93 -6.98 -21.25 2.52
C LEU A 93 -7.14 -19.83 1.96
N LEU A 94 -7.87 -19.70 0.85
CA LEU A 94 -8.22 -18.38 0.30
C LEU A 94 -9.09 -17.59 1.30
N LYS A 95 -10.02 -18.26 1.98
CA LYS A 95 -10.86 -17.64 3.02
C LYS A 95 -10.03 -17.19 4.23
N THR A 96 -8.98 -17.93 4.62
CA THR A 96 -8.06 -17.50 5.69
C THR A 96 -7.20 -16.29 5.33
N LEU A 97 -7.03 -16.00 4.03
CA LEU A 97 -6.23 -14.87 3.58
C LEU A 97 -6.88 -13.52 3.98
N ILE A 98 -8.21 -13.49 4.14
CA ILE A 98 -8.96 -12.29 4.56
C ILE A 98 -8.57 -11.85 5.98
N PRO A 99 -8.71 -12.67 7.04
CA PRO A 99 -8.29 -12.28 8.39
C PRO A 99 -6.77 -12.11 8.49
N LEU A 100 -5.98 -12.86 7.70
CA LEU A 100 -4.53 -12.69 7.66
C LEU A 100 -4.14 -11.29 7.16
N PHE A 101 -4.73 -10.85 6.05
CA PHE A 101 -4.52 -9.50 5.51
C PHE A 101 -4.97 -8.42 6.51
N ALA A 102 -6.14 -8.59 7.12
CA ALA A 102 -6.63 -7.65 8.12
C ALA A 102 -5.68 -7.58 9.34
N GLY A 103 -5.13 -8.71 9.78
CA GLY A 103 -4.12 -8.77 10.84
C GLY A 103 -2.83 -8.04 10.47
N LEU A 104 -2.31 -8.25 9.26
CA LEU A 104 -1.13 -7.53 8.76
C LEU A 104 -1.37 -6.02 8.68
N MET A 105 -2.56 -5.59 8.26
CA MET A 105 -2.95 -4.18 8.23
C MET A 105 -3.00 -3.55 9.63
N ILE A 106 -3.44 -4.30 10.65
CA ILE A 106 -3.39 -3.83 12.05
C ILE A 106 -1.94 -3.63 12.49
N VAL A 107 -1.04 -4.58 12.20
CA VAL A 107 0.38 -4.47 12.55
C VAL A 107 1.02 -3.26 11.86
N GLN A 108 0.76 -3.07 10.57
CA GLN A 108 1.22 -1.89 9.83
C GLN A 108 0.65 -0.59 10.45
N GLY A 109 -0.63 -0.57 10.79
CA GLY A 109 -1.26 0.58 11.45
C GLY A 109 -0.63 0.91 12.80
N LEU A 110 -0.26 -0.09 13.61
CA LEU A 110 0.42 0.10 14.89
C LEU A 110 1.80 0.76 14.71
N VAL A 111 2.55 0.37 13.68
CA VAL A 111 3.85 1.00 13.35
C VAL A 111 3.65 2.48 13.02
N GLU A 112 2.64 2.82 12.24
CA GLU A 112 2.34 4.21 11.89
C GLU A 112 1.90 5.03 13.11
N ILE A 113 1.10 4.44 14.00
CA ILE A 113 0.70 5.07 15.28
C ILE A 113 1.93 5.38 16.14
N LEU A 114 2.84 4.42 16.32
CA LEU A 114 4.08 4.59 17.10
C LEU A 114 4.96 5.68 16.50
N ARG A 115 5.12 5.69 15.18
CA ARG A 115 5.92 6.70 14.47
C ARG A 115 5.32 8.09 14.64
N ASN A 116 4.01 8.24 14.46
CA ASN A 116 3.34 9.53 14.61
C ASN A 116 3.35 10.01 16.07
N ALA A 117 3.24 9.10 17.04
CA ALA A 117 3.42 9.42 18.45
C ALA A 117 4.85 9.95 18.75
N LEU A 118 5.89 9.35 18.14
CA LEU A 118 7.26 9.82 18.25
C LEU A 118 7.46 11.23 17.66
N ILE A 119 6.86 11.52 16.49
CA ILE A 119 6.89 12.85 15.87
C ILE A 119 6.19 13.89 16.76
N ILE A 120 5.03 13.55 17.32
CA ILE A 120 4.30 14.43 18.25
C ILE A 120 5.11 14.68 19.53
N SER A 121 5.82 13.66 20.04
CA SER A 121 6.71 13.79 21.20
C SER A 121 7.98 14.60 20.95
N GLY A 122 8.23 15.03 19.70
CA GLY A 122 9.40 15.81 19.31
C GLY A 122 10.71 15.01 19.29
N ARG A 123 10.64 13.68 19.34
CA ARG A 123 11.81 12.79 19.30
C ARG A 123 12.20 12.35 17.89
N LEU A 124 11.32 12.57 16.92
CA LEU A 124 11.54 12.25 15.52
C LEU A 124 11.23 13.46 14.66
N ASP A 125 12.22 13.92 13.90
CA ASP A 125 12.04 15.02 12.96
C ASP A 125 11.25 14.54 11.73
N PRO A 126 10.24 15.29 11.27
CA PRO A 126 9.43 14.87 10.13
C PRO A 126 10.21 14.86 8.80
N SER A 127 11.33 15.61 8.72
CA SER A 127 12.18 15.70 7.52
C SER A 127 12.80 14.37 7.09
N THR A 128 12.94 13.40 8.00
CA THR A 128 13.57 12.11 7.69
C THR A 128 12.72 11.28 6.73
N LYS A 129 11.38 11.34 6.84
CA LYS A 129 10.47 10.62 5.92
C LYS A 129 10.64 11.07 4.46
N ASP A 130 10.80 12.37 4.26
CA ASP A 130 10.89 12.95 2.91
C ASP A 130 12.24 12.63 2.24
N HIS A 131 13.32 12.54 3.04
CA HIS A 131 14.64 12.17 2.54
C HIS A 131 14.70 10.68 2.17
N ASP A 132 14.18 9.79 3.02
CA ASP A 132 14.19 8.34 2.78
C ASP A 132 13.39 7.97 1.51
N ALA A 133 12.22 8.61 1.29
CA ALA A 133 11.40 8.38 0.11
C ALA A 133 12.06 8.90 -1.18
N ALA A 134 12.75 10.04 -1.10
CA ALA A 134 13.49 10.60 -2.24
C ALA A 134 14.70 9.74 -2.62
N ASP A 135 15.31 9.04 -1.66
CA ASP A 135 16.41 8.12 -1.91
C ASP A 135 15.91 6.77 -2.49
N GLU A 136 14.72 6.30 -2.10
CA GLU A 136 14.06 5.16 -2.74
C GLU A 136 13.64 5.43 -4.20
N GLU A 137 13.11 6.62 -4.52
CA GLU A 137 12.70 6.97 -5.90
C GLU A 137 13.92 7.12 -6.85
N ARG A 138 15.13 7.28 -6.31
CA ARG A 138 16.37 7.39 -7.07
C ARG A 138 17.03 6.04 -7.38
N LEU A 139 16.58 4.94 -6.77
CA LEU A 139 17.08 3.58 -6.99
C LEU A 139 16.19 2.80 -7.97
#